data_AF-X1LW09-F1
#
_entry.id   AF-X1LW09-F1
#
_cell.length_a   1.000
_cell.length_b   1.000
_cell.length_c   1.000
_cell.angle_alpha   90.00
_cell.angle_beta   90.00
_cell.angle_gamma   90.00
#
_symmetry.space_group_name_H-M   'P 1'
#
loop_
_entity.id
_entity.type
_entity.pdbx_description
1 polymer ?
#
loop_
_entity_poly.entity_id
_entity_poly.type
_entity_poly.pdbx_seq_one_letter_code
_entity_poly.pdbx_strand_id
1 'polypeptide(L)'
;MSLGEKSATEIEAMRVRAWQNRAKGKGVRWRMIRDTLATVSVYWMTLSEVETCMVRIWGLTRKKTRELLEEGVSIGDVDTKKDPLSHNLLYKLRQERVTFWMGKRGVEGIPAGIVEVVETTILVSKSEE
;
A
#
# COMPACT_ATOMS: atom_id res chain seq x y z
N MET A 1 -25.53 28.60 5.79
CA MET A 1 -25.65 27.24 5.21
C MET A 1 -24.62 26.37 5.90
N SER A 2 -25.03 25.54 6.86
CA SER A 2 -24.14 24.58 7.51
C SER A 2 -23.83 23.48 6.48
N LEU A 3 -22.58 23.38 6.04
CA LEU A 3 -22.10 22.22 5.30
C LEU A 3 -22.14 21.07 6.29
N GLY A 4 -23.17 20.22 6.20
CA GLY A 4 -23.33 19.08 7.09
C GLY A 4 -22.05 18.25 7.13
N GLU A 5 -21.53 18.00 8.34
CA GLU A 5 -20.41 17.10 8.55
C GLU A 5 -20.74 15.74 7.95
N LYS A 6 -19.86 15.25 7.08
CA LYS A 6 -20.00 13.92 6.48
C LYS A 6 -19.64 12.88 7.52
N SER A 7 -20.43 11.82 7.60
CA SER A 7 -20.10 10.67 8.44
C SER A 7 -18.83 9.95 7.97
N ALA A 8 -18.16 9.22 8.87
CA ALA A 8 -16.96 8.45 8.55
C ALA A 8 -17.20 7.44 7.41
N THR A 9 -18.37 6.80 7.40
CA THR A 9 -18.79 5.87 6.34
C THR A 9 -18.89 6.55 4.97
N GLU A 10 -19.42 7.76 4.92
CA GLU A 10 -19.50 8.53 3.66
C GLU A 10 -18.12 8.96 3.18
N ILE A 11 -17.24 9.38 4.10
CA ILE A 11 -15.85 9.72 3.77
C ILE A 11 -15.12 8.50 3.20
N GLU A 12 -15.29 7.32 3.80
CA GLU A 12 -14.67 6.10 3.31
C GLU A 12 -15.25 5.66 1.95
N ALA A 13 -16.56 5.70 1.78
CA ALA A 13 -17.19 5.42 0.49
C ALA A 13 -16.68 6.37 -0.60
N MET A 14 -16.43 7.64 -0.28
CA MET A 14 -15.80 8.60 -1.19
C MET A 14 -14.34 8.24 -1.50
N ARG A 15 -13.55 7.82 -0.50
CA ARG A 15 -12.16 7.36 -0.70
C ARG A 15 -12.12 6.13 -1.62
N VAL A 16 -12.92 5.11 -1.35
CA VAL A 16 -13.01 3.89 -2.16
C VAL A 16 -13.38 4.22 -3.61
N ARG A 17 -14.39 5.07 -3.83
CA ARG A 17 -14.77 5.50 -5.18
C ARG A 17 -13.64 6.23 -5.90
N ALA A 18 -12.97 7.17 -5.23
CA ALA A 18 -11.83 7.89 -5.79
C ALA A 18 -10.67 6.93 -6.12
N TRP A 19 -10.41 5.97 -5.23
CA TRP A 19 -9.41 4.92 -5.40
C TRP A 19 -9.71 4.06 -6.64
N GLN A 20 -10.95 3.57 -6.77
CA GLN A 20 -11.38 2.76 -7.91
C GLN A 20 -11.35 3.55 -9.23
N ASN A 21 -11.84 4.79 -9.23
CA ASN A 21 -11.87 5.65 -10.42
C ASN A 21 -10.48 5.93 -10.98
N ARG A 22 -9.44 5.99 -10.13
CA ARG A 22 -8.06 6.15 -10.58
C ARG A 22 -7.58 4.98 -11.45
N ALA A 23 -8.09 3.79 -11.18
CA ALA A 23 -7.78 2.59 -11.94
C ALA A 23 -8.73 2.38 -13.14
N LYS A 24 -9.64 3.32 -13.42
CA LYS A 24 -10.56 3.20 -14.55
C LYS A 24 -9.77 3.11 -15.86
N GLY A 25 -10.07 2.09 -16.67
CA GLY A 25 -9.34 1.79 -17.90
C GLY A 25 -7.96 1.16 -17.71
N LYS A 26 -7.53 0.88 -16.47
CA LYS A 26 -6.29 0.16 -16.18
C LYS A 26 -6.57 -1.32 -15.96
N GLY A 27 -5.65 -2.17 -16.41
CA GLY A 27 -5.72 -3.62 -16.21
C GLY A 27 -5.62 -4.02 -14.73
N VAL A 28 -6.03 -5.26 -14.42
CA VAL A 28 -5.93 -5.86 -13.07
C VAL A 28 -4.51 -5.73 -12.50
N ARG A 29 -3.49 -6.01 -13.31
CA ARG A 29 -2.08 -5.93 -12.90
C ARG A 29 -1.69 -4.55 -12.38
N TRP A 30 -2.14 -3.47 -13.05
CA TRP A 30 -1.85 -2.11 -12.61
C TRP A 30 -2.47 -1.81 -11.25
N ARG A 31 -3.69 -2.31 -11.00
CA ARG A 31 -4.35 -2.21 -9.70
C ARG A 31 -3.58 -2.96 -8.62
N MET A 32 -3.12 -4.18 -8.93
CA MET A 32 -2.28 -4.96 -8.03
C MET A 32 -0.99 -4.21 -7.68
N ILE A 33 -0.28 -3.66 -8.66
CA ILE A 33 0.92 -2.83 -8.41
C ILE A 33 0.58 -1.68 -7.48
N ARG A 34 -0.45 -0.89 -7.80
CA ARG A 34 -0.83 0.27 -6.98
C ARG A 34 -1.11 -0.15 -5.53
N ASP A 35 -1.87 -1.23 -5.34
CA ASP A 35 -2.22 -1.67 -3.99
C ASP A 35 -1.02 -2.27 -3.26
N THR A 36 -0.10 -2.96 -3.95
CA THR A 36 1.22 -3.34 -3.39
C THR A 36 2.02 -2.12 -2.96
N LEU A 37 2.11 -1.08 -3.80
CA LEU A 37 2.82 0.15 -3.46
C LEU A 37 2.13 0.93 -2.34
N ALA A 38 0.81 0.79 -2.19
CA ALA A 38 0.07 1.37 -1.08
C ALA A 38 0.50 0.75 0.25
N THR A 39 0.79 -0.56 0.29
CA THR A 39 1.26 -1.20 1.53
C THR A 39 2.58 -0.62 2.04
N VAL A 40 3.51 -0.37 1.14
CA VAL A 40 4.84 0.20 1.46
C VAL A 40 4.88 1.73 1.42
N SER A 41 3.72 2.40 1.41
CA SER A 41 3.65 3.85 1.25
C SER A 41 3.91 4.63 2.54
N VAL A 42 3.77 4.00 3.70
CA VAL A 42 3.90 4.62 5.03
C VAL A 42 5.11 4.08 5.77
N TYR A 43 5.18 2.75 5.86
CA TYR A 43 6.19 2.03 6.63
C TYR A 43 7.26 1.42 5.72
N TRP A 44 8.45 1.25 6.29
CA TRP A 44 9.43 0.34 5.74
C TRP A 44 8.97 -1.08 6.08
N MET A 45 8.81 -1.93 5.07
CA MET A 45 8.30 -3.29 5.26
C MET A 45 9.21 -4.31 4.59
N THR A 46 9.39 -5.47 5.21
CA THR A 46 10.02 -6.64 4.61
C THR A 46 9.12 -7.25 3.53
N LEU A 47 9.69 -8.08 2.66
CA LEU A 47 8.90 -8.84 1.69
C LEU A 47 7.83 -9.72 2.34
N SER A 48 8.11 -10.26 3.54
CA SER A 48 7.17 -11.14 4.26
C SER A 48 5.94 -10.36 4.73
N GLU A 49 6.13 -9.16 5.28
CA GLU A 49 5.02 -8.31 5.71
C GLU A 49 4.18 -7.84 4.51
N VAL A 50 4.83 -7.47 3.41
CA VAL A 50 4.12 -7.10 2.17
C VAL A 50 3.34 -8.29 1.62
N GLU A 51 3.91 -9.50 1.66
CA GLU A 51 3.20 -10.72 1.27
C GLU A 51 1.95 -10.94 2.13
N THR A 52 2.05 -10.85 3.46
CA THR A 52 0.92 -10.98 4.37
C THR A 52 -0.20 -10.00 4.02
N CYS A 53 0.16 -8.74 3.70
CA CYS A 53 -0.81 -7.75 3.25
C CYS A 53 -1.47 -8.17 1.93
N MET A 54 -0.67 -8.57 0.94
CA MET A 54 -1.16 -8.88 -0.41
C MET A 54 -1.97 -10.18 -0.49
N VAL A 55 -1.72 -11.15 0.40
CA VAL A 55 -2.60 -12.32 0.58
C VAL A 55 -3.99 -11.86 1.03
N ARG A 56 -4.08 -10.95 1.99
CA ARG A 56 -5.38 -10.45 2.51
C ARG A 56 -6.13 -9.57 1.52
N ILE A 57 -5.42 -8.73 0.77
CA ILE A 57 -6.05 -7.77 -0.16
C ILE A 57 -6.42 -8.46 -1.49
N TRP A 58 -5.55 -9.31 -2.01
CA TRP A 58 -5.64 -9.83 -3.38
C TRP A 58 -5.52 -11.36 -3.49
N GLY A 59 -5.18 -12.08 -2.42
CA GLY A 59 -4.88 -13.52 -2.47
C GLY A 59 -3.59 -13.84 -3.23
N LEU A 60 -2.61 -12.92 -3.25
CA LEU A 60 -1.37 -13.14 -3.99
C LEU A 60 -0.40 -14.07 -3.27
N THR A 61 0.35 -14.85 -4.04
CA THR A 61 1.47 -15.65 -3.54
C THR A 61 2.72 -14.80 -3.32
N ARG A 62 3.65 -15.29 -2.49
CA ARG A 62 5.00 -14.69 -2.34
C ARG A 62 5.65 -14.29 -3.64
N LYS A 63 5.66 -15.23 -4.61
CA LYS A 63 6.30 -15.04 -5.91
C LYS A 63 5.68 -13.84 -6.61
N LYS A 64 4.34 -13.75 -6.63
CA LYS A 64 3.66 -12.67 -7.33
C LYS A 64 3.86 -11.32 -6.63
N THR A 65 3.79 -11.31 -5.30
CA THR A 65 4.04 -10.10 -4.52
C THR A 65 5.46 -9.57 -4.73
N ARG A 66 6.46 -10.46 -4.71
CA ARG A 66 7.85 -10.13 -5.02
C ARG A 66 7.98 -9.52 -6.41
N GLU A 67 7.43 -10.16 -7.44
CA GLU A 67 7.48 -9.65 -8.83
C GLU A 67 6.96 -8.21 -8.93
N LEU A 68 5.83 -7.90 -8.29
CA LEU A 68 5.22 -6.56 -8.32
C LEU A 68 6.07 -5.52 -7.56
N LEU A 69 6.64 -5.92 -6.43
CA LEU A 69 7.45 -5.05 -5.59
C LEU A 69 8.82 -4.76 -6.22
N GLU A 70 9.48 -5.79 -6.76
CA GLU A 70 10.76 -5.68 -7.47
C GLU A 70 10.63 -4.87 -8.77
N GLU A 71 9.47 -4.91 -9.44
CA GLU A 71 9.19 -3.99 -10.55
C GLU A 71 9.21 -2.54 -10.07
N GLY A 72 8.55 -2.23 -8.94
CA GLY A 72 8.57 -0.90 -8.32
C GLY A 72 10.00 -0.42 -7.99
N VAL A 73 10.87 -1.34 -7.56
CA VAL A 73 12.29 -1.05 -7.36
C VAL A 73 12.99 -0.77 -8.71
N SER A 74 12.76 -1.62 -9.71
CA SER A 74 13.42 -1.52 -11.02
C SER A 74 13.12 -0.21 -11.76
N ILE A 75 11.91 0.34 -11.60
CA ILE A 75 11.50 1.61 -12.20
C ILE A 75 11.89 2.83 -11.35
N GLY A 76 12.49 2.62 -10.18
CA GLY A 76 12.92 3.67 -9.28
C GLY A 76 11.80 4.30 -8.45
N ASP A 77 10.68 3.59 -8.26
CA ASP A 77 9.56 4.06 -7.44
C ASP A 77 9.69 3.63 -5.98
N VAL A 78 10.36 2.51 -5.72
CA VAL A 78 10.53 1.93 -4.38
C VAL A 78 12.00 1.96 -3.99
N ASP A 79 12.28 2.50 -2.81
CA ASP A 79 13.57 2.40 -2.17
C ASP A 79 13.71 1.08 -1.41
N THR A 80 14.95 0.59 -1.34
CA THR A 80 15.31 -0.58 -0.55
C THR A 80 16.43 -0.24 0.42
N LYS A 81 16.37 -0.78 1.63
CA LYS A 81 17.50 -0.76 2.57
C LYS A 81 17.60 -2.08 3.32
N LYS A 82 18.78 -2.44 3.80
CA LYS A 82 18.91 -3.57 4.73
C LYS A 82 18.50 -3.14 6.13
N ASP A 83 17.69 -3.95 6.77
CA ASP A 83 17.46 -3.86 8.20
C ASP A 83 18.77 -4.18 8.95
N PRO A 84 19.28 -3.29 9.82
CA PRO A 84 20.48 -3.55 10.60
C PRO A 84 20.36 -4.74 11.56
N LEU A 85 19.15 -5.10 12.00
CA LEU A 85 18.94 -6.18 12.97
C LEU A 85 18.75 -7.53 12.28
N SER A 86 17.72 -7.65 11.43
CA SER A 86 17.40 -8.93 10.79
C SER A 86 18.19 -9.21 9.50
N HIS A 87 18.94 -8.22 9.00
CA HIS A 87 19.59 -8.23 7.68
C HIS A 87 18.62 -8.42 6.49
N ASN A 88 17.30 -8.40 6.73
CA ASN A 88 16.30 -8.47 5.68
C ASN A 88 16.24 -7.19 4.86
N LEU A 89 15.81 -7.30 3.60
CA LEU A 89 15.55 -6.14 2.77
C LEU A 89 14.20 -5.52 3.13
N LEU A 90 14.22 -4.23 3.44
CA LEU A 90 13.05 -3.39 3.68
C LEU A 90 12.76 -2.57 2.43
N TYR A 91 11.48 -2.37 2.15
CA TYR A 91 10.96 -1.67 0.99
C TYR A 91 10.11 -0.48 1.44
N LYS A 92 10.20 0.64 0.72
CA LYS A 92 9.35 1.82 0.93
C LYS A 92 9.11 2.56 -0.38
N LEU A 93 7.86 2.94 -0.64
CA LEU A 93 7.54 3.82 -1.77
C LEU A 93 8.21 5.19 -1.56
N ARG A 94 8.88 5.68 -2.58
CA ARG A 94 9.49 7.01 -2.57
C ARG A 94 8.45 8.11 -2.36
N GLN A 95 8.76 9.08 -1.51
CA GLN A 95 7.82 10.12 -1.12
C GLN A 95 7.32 10.93 -2.33
N GLU A 96 8.20 11.22 -3.28
CA GLU A 96 7.89 11.93 -4.53
C GLU A 96 6.99 11.12 -5.50
N ARG A 97 6.88 9.80 -5.30
CA ARG A 97 6.04 8.90 -6.11
C ARG A 97 4.69 8.60 -5.47
N VAL A 98 4.50 8.94 -4.19
CA VAL A 98 3.24 8.75 -3.45
C VAL A 98 2.07 9.39 -4.19
N THR A 99 2.20 10.63 -4.66
CA THR A 99 1.07 11.31 -5.33
C THR A 99 0.75 10.68 -6.69
N PHE A 100 1.75 10.16 -7.40
CA PHE A 100 1.58 9.46 -8.68
C PHE A 100 0.81 8.14 -8.54
N TRP A 101 0.97 7.41 -7.44
CA TRP A 101 0.27 6.14 -7.22
C TRP A 101 -1.01 6.29 -6.39
N MET A 102 -0.97 7.09 -5.31
CA MET A 102 -2.04 7.22 -4.32
C MET A 102 -2.97 8.42 -4.61
N GLY A 103 -2.44 9.50 -5.19
CA GLY A 103 -3.22 10.66 -5.67
C GLY A 103 -2.88 11.96 -5.01
N LYS A 104 -3.66 13.00 -5.34
CA LYS A 104 -3.48 14.33 -4.74
C LYS A 104 -3.56 14.31 -3.22
N ARG A 105 -4.35 13.39 -2.64
CA ARG A 105 -4.45 13.17 -1.19
C ARG A 105 -3.31 12.33 -0.61
N GLY A 106 -2.40 11.84 -1.45
CA GLY A 106 -1.33 10.94 -1.03
C GLY A 106 -1.85 9.74 -0.24
N VAL A 107 -1.18 9.43 0.87
CA VAL A 107 -1.51 8.34 1.80
C VAL A 107 -2.93 8.46 2.38
N GLU A 108 -3.42 9.68 2.63
CA GLU A 108 -4.78 9.89 3.18
C GLU A 108 -5.91 9.49 2.22
N GLY A 109 -5.57 9.27 0.94
CA GLY A 109 -6.47 8.79 -0.09
C GLY A 109 -6.60 7.26 -0.14
N ILE A 110 -5.76 6.53 0.59
CA ILE A 110 -5.80 5.07 0.64
C ILE A 110 -7.07 4.63 1.40
N PRO A 111 -7.83 3.64 0.88
CA PRO A 111 -8.97 3.06 1.58
C PRO A 111 -8.58 2.51 2.96
N ALA A 112 -9.45 2.72 3.95
CA ALA A 112 -9.22 2.31 5.34
C ALA A 112 -8.91 0.81 5.45
N GLY A 113 -9.57 -0.05 4.66
CA GLY A 113 -9.31 -1.49 4.68
C GLY A 113 -7.89 -1.89 4.26
N ILE A 114 -7.23 -1.13 3.37
CA ILE A 114 -5.82 -1.38 3.04
C ILE A 114 -4.94 -0.91 4.20
N VAL A 115 -5.24 0.26 4.78
CA VAL A 115 -4.50 0.81 5.92
C VAL A 115 -4.56 -0.14 7.12
N GLU A 116 -5.74 -0.64 7.46
CA GLU A 116 -5.96 -1.56 8.57
C GLU A 116 -5.18 -2.87 8.40
N VAL A 117 -5.12 -3.42 7.18
CA VAL A 117 -4.31 -4.62 6.88
C VAL A 117 -2.83 -4.36 7.13
N VAL A 118 -2.32 -3.20 6.71
CA VAL A 118 -0.92 -2.81 6.92
C VAL A 118 -0.63 -2.63 8.40
N GLU A 119 -1.44 -1.85 9.11
CA GLU A 119 -1.27 -1.57 10.54
C GLU A 119 -1.30 -2.87 11.35
N THR A 120 -2.27 -3.75 11.09
CA THR A 120 -2.36 -5.05 11.75
C THR A 120 -1.11 -5.89 11.51
N THR A 121 -0.60 -5.90 10.27
CA THR A 121 0.60 -6.69 9.91
C THR A 121 1.82 -6.18 10.68
N ILE A 122 2.04 -4.86 10.70
CA ILE A 122 3.16 -4.24 11.43
C ILE A 122 3.06 -4.49 12.93
N LEU A 123 1.86 -4.42 13.52
CA LEU A 123 1.66 -4.67 14.94
C LEU A 123 1.98 -6.11 15.32
N VAL A 124 1.54 -7.09 14.53
CA VAL A 124 1.82 -8.51 14.77
C VAL A 124 3.31 -8.79 14.64
N SER A 125 3.97 -8.31 13.58
CA SER A 125 5.40 -8.54 13.38
C SER A 125 6.27 -7.99 14.52
N LYS A 126 5.90 -6.85 15.11
CA LYS A 126 6.60 -6.28 16.27
C LYS A 126 6.33 -6.98 17.59
N SER A 127 5.24 -7.76 17.70
CA SER A 127 4.91 -8.51 18.92
C SER A 127 5.61 -9.87 18.99
N GLU A 128 6.16 -10.33 17.86
CA GLU A 128 6.90 -11.59 17.74
C GLU A 128 8.43 -11.41 17.88
N GLU A 129 8.89 -10.16 18.02
CA GLU A 129 10.29 -9.77 18.31
C GLU A 129 10.51 -9.54 19.81
#